data_AF-A0A2V9WR76-F1
#
_entry.id   AF-A0A2V9WR76-F1
#
_cell.length_a   1.000
_cell.length_b   1.000
_cell.length_c   1.000
_cell.angle_alpha   90.00
_cell.angle_beta   90.00
_cell.angle_gamma   90.00
#
_symmetry.space_group_name_H-M   'P 1'
#
loop_
_entity.id
_entity.type
_entity.pdbx_description
1 polymer ?
#
loop_
_entity_poly.entity_id
_entity_poly.type
_entity_poly.pdbx_seq_one_letter_code
_entity_poly.pdbx_strand_id
1 'polypeptide(L)'
;MLKVNYDTGNAFLAGTDPYAGLRSVLPKLVHVHAKDIALTQAEAEKGKVTGTPVGCACGDGVINWQRVVSILRDGKYRGVLSVECGTSDQAMRSLVHLKGVLEEEVGTIKNERTLTGSPHNG
;
A
#
# COMPACT_ATOMS: atom_id res chain seq x y z
N MET A 1 -16.16 -19.28 3.35
CA MET A 1 -15.20 -19.02 2.24
C MET A 1 -14.00 -18.29 2.80
N LEU A 2 -12.77 -18.71 2.46
CA LEU A 2 -11.52 -18.12 2.95
C LEU A 2 -11.23 -16.76 2.28
N LYS A 3 -10.69 -15.80 3.06
CA LYS A 3 -10.35 -14.42 2.65
C LYS A 3 -8.96 -14.02 3.16
N VAL A 4 -8.41 -12.92 2.64
CA VAL A 4 -7.03 -12.47 2.92
C VAL A 4 -7.02 -11.09 3.57
N ASN A 5 -6.34 -10.98 4.72
CA ASN A 5 -5.75 -9.75 5.21
C ASN A 5 -4.30 -9.71 4.71
N TYR A 6 -3.94 -8.69 3.93
CA TYR A 6 -2.61 -8.59 3.36
C TYR A 6 -1.75 -7.57 4.10
N ASP A 7 -0.57 -7.99 4.55
CA ASP A 7 0.39 -7.14 5.24
C ASP A 7 1.58 -6.86 4.30
N THR A 8 1.72 -5.60 3.90
CA THR A 8 2.75 -5.16 2.95
C THR A 8 4.17 -5.35 3.49
N GLY A 9 4.37 -5.09 4.78
CA GLY A 9 5.68 -5.15 5.42
C GLY A 9 6.13 -6.59 5.65
N ASN A 10 5.23 -7.46 6.11
CA ASN A 10 5.54 -8.88 6.29
C ASN A 10 5.82 -9.57 4.95
N ALA A 11 5.03 -9.27 3.90
CA ALA A 11 5.29 -9.80 2.57
C ALA A 11 6.68 -9.39 2.04
N PHE A 12 7.07 -8.13 2.27
CA PHE A 12 8.39 -7.62 1.92
C PHE A 12 9.51 -8.32 2.71
N LEU A 13 9.38 -8.41 4.05
CA LEU A 13 10.37 -9.04 4.92
C LEU A 13 10.54 -10.54 4.64
N ALA A 14 9.48 -11.24 4.24
CA ALA A 14 9.54 -12.62 3.79
C ALA A 14 10.40 -12.83 2.53
N GLY A 15 10.94 -11.76 1.93
CA GLY A 15 11.80 -11.81 0.74
C GLY A 15 11.02 -11.87 -0.57
N THR A 16 9.70 -11.80 -0.53
CA THR A 16 8.85 -11.80 -1.73
C THR A 16 8.65 -10.39 -2.28
N ASP A 17 8.18 -10.28 -3.53
CA ASP A 17 7.68 -9.00 -4.05
C ASP A 17 6.30 -8.71 -3.44
N PRO A 18 6.18 -7.73 -2.52
CA PRO A 18 4.91 -7.44 -1.87
C PRO A 18 3.84 -6.94 -2.86
N TYR A 19 4.23 -6.40 -4.02
CA TYR A 19 3.30 -5.92 -5.04
C TYR A 19 2.74 -7.05 -5.89
N ALA A 20 3.59 -8.02 -6.26
CA ALA A 20 3.15 -9.21 -6.97
C ALA A 20 2.23 -10.07 -6.08
N GLY A 21 2.59 -10.23 -4.80
CA GLY A 21 1.73 -10.90 -3.83
C GLY A 21 0.37 -10.19 -3.68
N LEU A 22 0.36 -8.86 -3.54
CA LEU A 22 -0.88 -8.10 -3.43
C LEU A 22 -1.79 -8.28 -4.65
N ARG A 23 -1.23 -8.16 -5.87
CA ARG A 23 -1.98 -8.42 -7.13
C ARG A 23 -2.60 -9.81 -7.14
N SER A 24 -1.87 -10.82 -6.67
CA SER A 24 -2.30 -12.22 -6.69
C SER A 24 -3.47 -12.49 -5.76
N VAL A 25 -3.58 -11.75 -4.66
CA VAL A 25 -4.64 -11.94 -3.65
C VAL A 25 -5.85 -11.01 -3.84
N LEU A 26 -5.82 -10.05 -4.78
CA LEU A 26 -6.92 -9.08 -5.00
C LEU A 26 -8.33 -9.69 -4.98
N PRO A 27 -8.62 -10.83 -5.65
CA PRO A 27 -9.97 -11.42 -5.65
C PRO A 27 -10.45 -11.91 -4.27
N LYS A 28 -9.54 -12.11 -3.31
CA LYS A 28 -9.81 -12.59 -1.96
C LYS A 28 -9.48 -11.54 -0.88
N LEU A 29 -8.96 -10.38 -1.27
CA LEU A 29 -8.52 -9.33 -0.36
C LEU A 29 -9.72 -8.68 0.32
N VAL A 30 -9.68 -8.62 1.65
CA VAL A 30 -10.73 -7.97 2.47
C VAL A 30 -10.18 -6.91 3.42
N HIS A 31 -8.88 -6.98 3.72
CA HIS A 31 -8.22 -6.03 4.60
C HIS A 31 -6.75 -5.89 4.21
N VAL A 32 -6.16 -4.73 4.53
CA VAL A 32 -4.74 -4.47 4.33
C VAL A 32 -4.16 -3.89 5.62
N HIS A 33 -3.13 -4.53 6.14
CA HIS A 33 -2.22 -3.89 7.07
C HIS A 33 -1.23 -3.07 6.26
N ALA A 34 -1.37 -1.75 6.38
CA ALA A 34 -0.41 -0.80 5.85
C ALA A 34 0.78 -0.75 6.82
N LYS A 35 1.72 -1.66 6.60
CA LYS A 35 2.98 -1.74 7.36
C LYS A 35 4.13 -1.38 6.45
N ASP A 36 4.91 -0.39 6.88
CA ASP A 36 6.15 0.00 6.23
C ASP A 36 7.35 -0.50 7.01
N ILE A 37 8.47 -0.72 6.33
CA ILE A 37 9.69 -1.30 6.92
C ILE A 37 10.81 -0.30 6.78
N ALA A 38 11.44 0.07 7.90
CA ALA A 38 12.58 0.96 7.91
C ALA A 38 13.73 0.36 7.09
N LEU A 39 14.52 1.21 6.42
CA LEU A 39 15.63 0.76 5.57
C LEU A 39 16.61 -0.15 6.33
N THR A 40 16.99 0.22 7.55
CA THR A 40 17.90 -0.57 8.40
C THR A 40 17.34 -1.95 8.73
N GLN A 41 16.04 -2.06 8.97
CA GLN A 41 15.37 -3.33 9.20
C GLN A 41 15.28 -4.16 7.91
N ALA A 42 14.97 -3.51 6.78
CA ALA A 42 14.93 -4.16 5.48
C ALA A 42 16.27 -4.82 5.12
N GLU A 43 17.38 -4.11 5.34
CA GLU A 43 18.75 -4.62 5.12
C GLU A 43 19.08 -5.78 6.06
N ALA A 44 18.67 -5.69 7.33
CA ALA A 44 18.98 -6.69 8.33
C ALA A 44 18.16 -7.98 8.17
N GLU A 45 16.87 -7.90 7.84
CA GLU A 45 15.91 -8.99 8.07
C GLU A 45 15.25 -9.54 6.80
N LYS A 46 15.29 -8.82 5.67
CA LYS A 46 14.62 -9.27 4.45
C LYS A 46 15.13 -10.64 3.98
N GLY A 47 14.20 -11.55 3.71
CA GLY A 47 14.45 -12.94 3.31
C GLY A 47 14.91 -13.85 4.46
N LYS A 48 15.02 -13.32 5.69
CA LYS A 48 15.44 -14.09 6.88
C LYS A 48 14.29 -14.32 7.86
N VAL A 49 13.28 -13.46 7.84
CA VAL A 49 12.10 -13.54 8.70
C VAL A 49 10.83 -13.50 7.85
N THR A 50 9.73 -14.03 8.37
CA THR A 50 8.42 -13.99 7.69
C THR A 50 7.53 -12.82 8.12
N GLY A 51 8.02 -11.96 9.03
CA GLY A 51 7.30 -10.79 9.50
C GLY A 51 7.93 -10.15 10.74
N THR A 52 7.37 -9.01 11.14
CA THR A 52 7.78 -8.21 12.31
C THR A 52 6.54 -7.75 13.09
N PRO A 53 6.60 -7.62 14.43
CA PRO A 53 5.51 -7.09 15.24
C PRO A 53 5.25 -5.59 15.01
N VAL A 54 6.27 -4.83 14.58
CA VAL A 54 6.14 -3.39 14.33
C VAL A 54 6.89 -2.99 13.07
N GLY A 55 6.28 -2.07 12.32
CA GLY A 55 6.93 -1.33 11.24
C GLY A 55 7.32 0.09 11.65
N CYS A 56 7.74 0.89 10.67
CA CYS A 56 7.90 2.34 10.82
C CYS A 56 6.63 3.08 10.36
N ALA A 57 6.67 4.42 10.36
CA ALA A 57 5.60 5.19 9.73
C ALA A 57 5.57 4.93 8.21
N CYS A 58 4.37 4.85 7.64
CA CYS A 58 4.19 4.76 6.19
C CYS A 58 4.78 6.01 5.52
N GLY A 59 5.68 5.80 4.56
CA GLY A 59 6.40 6.87 3.85
C GLY A 59 7.82 7.12 4.35
N ASP A 60 8.18 6.60 5.53
CA ASP A 60 9.55 6.63 6.04
C ASP A 60 10.36 5.39 5.63
N GLY A 61 9.69 4.35 5.13
CA GLY A 61 10.29 3.06 4.85
C GLY A 61 10.46 2.76 3.37
N VAL A 62 10.57 1.46 3.08
CA VAL A 62 10.89 0.95 1.75
C VAL A 62 9.66 0.59 0.91
N ILE A 63 8.45 0.61 1.48
CA ILE A 63 7.24 0.32 0.72
C ILE A 63 6.85 1.53 -0.14
N ASN A 64 6.89 1.36 -1.46
CA ASN A 64 6.29 2.30 -2.41
C ASN A 64 4.76 2.31 -2.31
N TRP A 65 4.20 3.29 -1.60
CA TRP A 65 2.77 3.41 -1.34
C TRP A 65 1.94 3.81 -2.57
N GLN A 66 2.47 4.64 -3.48
CA GLN A 66 1.80 4.95 -4.76
C GLN A 66 1.52 3.67 -5.54
N ARG A 67 2.50 2.75 -5.60
CA ARG A 67 2.32 1.46 -6.27
C ARG A 67 1.29 0.57 -5.57
N VAL A 68 1.27 0.54 -4.23
CA VAL A 68 0.23 -0.18 -3.47
C VAL A 68 -1.16 0.34 -3.80
N VAL A 69 -1.35 1.66 -3.72
CA VAL A 69 -2.65 2.31 -3.97
C VAL A 69 -3.12 2.07 -5.40
N SER A 70 -2.24 2.19 -6.39
CA SER A 70 -2.53 1.90 -7.79
C SER A 70 -3.02 0.44 -7.99
N ILE A 71 -2.35 -0.54 -7.38
CA ILE A 71 -2.78 -1.96 -7.44
C ILE A 71 -4.17 -2.16 -6.81
N LEU A 72 -4.40 -1.56 -5.64
CA LEU A 72 -5.69 -1.66 -4.95
C LEU A 72 -6.82 -1.04 -5.76
N ARG A 73 -6.55 0.10 -6.39
CA ARG A 73 -7.47 0.78 -7.31
C ARG A 73 -7.81 -0.11 -8.50
N ASP A 74 -6.81 -0.71 -9.15
CA ASP A 74 -7.00 -1.61 -10.30
C ASP A 74 -7.87 -2.83 -9.91
N GLY A 75 -7.66 -3.34 -8.69
CA GLY A 75 -8.48 -4.38 -8.08
C GLY A 75 -9.87 -3.92 -7.60
N LYS A 76 -10.22 -2.65 -7.80
CA LYS A 76 -11.45 -1.99 -7.32
C LYS A 76 -11.68 -2.19 -5.81
N TYR A 77 -10.60 -2.28 -5.04
CA TYR A 77 -10.68 -2.38 -3.59
C TYR A 77 -11.37 -1.13 -3.01
N ARG A 78 -12.24 -1.33 -2.01
CA ARG A 78 -13.02 -0.28 -1.32
C ARG A 78 -12.92 -0.39 0.20
N GLY A 79 -12.01 -1.23 0.69
CA GLY A 79 -11.79 -1.40 2.12
C GLY A 79 -10.84 -0.33 2.68
N VAL A 80 -10.39 -0.57 3.90
CA VAL A 80 -9.49 0.33 4.63
C VAL A 80 -8.03 -0.09 4.49
N LEU A 81 -7.12 0.88 4.62
CA LEU A 81 -5.72 0.68 4.94
C LEU A 81 -5.55 0.86 6.44
N SER A 82 -5.29 -0.23 7.18
CA SER A 82 -5.07 -0.16 8.62
C SER A 82 -3.58 0.01 8.90
N VAL A 83 -3.17 1.15 9.44
CA VAL A 83 -1.76 1.44 9.73
C VAL A 83 -1.27 0.56 10.88
N GLU A 84 -0.16 -0.16 10.66
CA GLU A 84 0.50 -0.95 11.70
C GLU A 84 1.90 -0.40 11.98
N CYS A 85 2.03 0.34 13.09
CA CYS A 85 3.26 1.02 13.51
C CYS A 85 3.42 0.99 15.03
N GLY A 86 4.60 1.32 15.54
CA GLY A 86 4.95 1.17 16.95
C GLY A 86 4.50 2.31 17.87
N THR A 87 4.19 3.49 17.34
CA THR A 87 3.83 4.68 18.17
C THR A 87 2.71 5.52 17.56
N SER A 88 2.04 6.32 18.40
CA SER A 88 1.02 7.28 17.95
C SER A 88 1.57 8.35 16.99
N ASP A 89 2.82 8.79 17.19
CA ASP A 89 3.47 9.74 16.29
C ASP A 89 3.69 9.13 14.91
N GLN A 90 4.10 7.86 14.85
CA GLN A 90 4.21 7.13 13.59
C GLN A 90 2.83 6.96 12.93
N ALA A 91 1.77 6.72 13.71
CA ALA A 91 0.42 6.59 13.19
C ALA A 91 -0.05 7.90 12.54
N MET A 92 0.19 9.05 13.20
CA MET A 92 -0.16 10.37 12.66
C MET A 92 0.59 10.67 11.36
N ARG A 93 1.91 10.43 11.31
CA ARG A 93 2.71 10.65 10.10
C ARG A 93 2.29 9.73 8.96
N SER A 94 1.98 8.46 9.26
CA SER A 94 1.43 7.51 8.29
C SER A 94 0.11 7.99 7.71
N LEU A 95 -0.78 8.52 8.55
CA LEU A 95 -2.07 9.04 8.12
C LEU A 95 -1.90 10.22 7.16
N VAL A 96 -1.01 11.16 7.48
CA VAL A 96 -0.70 12.30 6.60
C VAL A 96 -0.15 11.82 5.26
N HIS A 97 0.84 10.92 5.27
CA HIS A 97 1.45 10.41 4.06
C HIS A 97 0.43 9.66 3.17
N LEU A 98 -0.28 8.68 3.73
CA LEU A 98 -1.22 7.86 2.97
C LEU A 98 -2.40 8.67 2.40
N LYS A 99 -2.87 9.70 3.12
CA LYS A 99 -3.87 10.63 2.58
C LYS A 99 -3.34 11.38 1.37
N GLY A 100 -2.12 11.91 1.44
CA GLY A 100 -1.46 12.56 0.30
C GLY A 100 -1.39 11.65 -0.92
N VAL A 101 -0.93 10.40 -0.73
CA VAL A 101 -0.87 9.40 -1.81
C VAL A 101 -2.24 9.12 -2.43
N LEU A 102 -3.29 9.00 -1.61
CA LEU A 102 -4.65 8.77 -2.10
C LEU A 102 -5.20 9.98 -2.88
N GLU A 103 -4.92 11.20 -2.41
CA GLU A 103 -5.33 12.44 -3.08
C GLU A 103 -4.62 12.63 -4.43
N GLU A 104 -3.31 12.37 -4.49
CA GLU A 104 -2.52 12.38 -5.72
C GLU A 104 -3.06 11.38 -6.76
N GLU A 105 -3.39 10.16 -6.32
CA GLU A 105 -3.96 9.13 -7.20
C GLU A 105 -5.32 9.57 -7.77
N VAL A 106 -6.19 10.16 -6.93
CA VAL A 106 -7.49 10.69 -7.37
C VAL A 106 -7.31 11.86 -8.34
N GLY A 107 -6.33 12.74 -8.10
CA GLY A 107 -5.98 13.84 -8.99
C GLY A 107 -5.54 13.35 -10.37
N THR A 108 -4.69 12.32 -10.40
CA THR A 108 -4.21 11.68 -11.64
C THR A 108 -5.37 11.15 -12.49
N ILE A 109 -6.35 10.49 -11.86
CA ILE A 109 -7.54 9.98 -12.54
C ILE A 109 -8.39 11.10 -13.17
N LYS A 110 -8.55 12.23 -12.48
CA LYS A 110 -9.30 13.38 -13.02
C LYS A 110 -8.60 13.97 -14.25
N ASN A 111 -7.28 14.02 -14.24
CA ASN A 111 -6.49 14.51 -15.35
C ASN A 111 -6.56 13.56 -16.56
N GLU A 112 -6.41 12.25 -16.36
CA GLU A 112 -6.52 11.26 -17.44
C GLU A 112 -7.88 11.29 -18.13
N ARG A 113 -8.99 11.38 -17.37
CA ARG A 113 -10.33 11.48 -17.95
C ARG A 113 -10.52 12.75 -18.77
N THR A 114 -9.98 13.87 -18.31
CA THR A 114 -10.02 15.16 -19.03
C THR A 114 -9.28 15.07 -20.37
N LEU A 115 -8.16 14.36 -20.41
CA LEU A 115 -7.36 14.19 -21.63
C LEU A 115 -7.99 13.21 -22.64
N THR A 116 -8.75 12.20 -22.18
CA THR A 116 -9.44 11.25 -23.08
C THR A 116 -10.80 11.73 -23.58
N GLY A 117 -11.35 12.81 -23.00
CA GLY A 117 -12.61 13.42 -23.42
C GLY A 117 -12.41 14.35 -24.63
N SER A 118 -12.27 13.80 -25.84
CA SER A 118 -12.44 14.60 -27.06
C SER A 118 -13.91 15.06 -27.18
N PRO A 119 -14.18 16.32 -27.55
CA PRO A 119 -15.54 16.75 -27.85
C PRO A 119 -15.94 16.13 -29.20
N HIS A 120 -16.68 15.02 -29.18
CA HIS A 120 -17.49 14.66 -30.34
C HIS A 120 -18.62 15.68 -30.44
N ASN A 121 -18.35 16.74 -31.19
CA ASN A 121 -19.34 17.64 -31.73
C ASN A 121 -19.65 17.14 -33.15
N GLY A 122 -20.89 16.72 -33.38
CA GLY A 122 -21.39 16.18 -34.66
C GLY A 122 -22.74 15.51 -34.49
#